data_AF-T0JC10-F1
#
_entry.id   AF-T0JC10-F1
#
_cell.length_a   1.000
_cell.length_b   1.000
_cell.length_c   1.000
_cell.angle_alpha   90.00
_cell.angle_beta   90.00
_cell.angle_gamma   90.00
#
_symmetry.space_group_name_H-M   'P 1'
#
loop_
_entity.id
_entity.type
_entity.pdbx_description
1 polymer ?
#
loop_
_entity_poly.entity_id
_entity_poly.type
_entity_poly.pdbx_seq_one_letter_code
_entity_poly.pdbx_strand_id
1 'polypeptide(L)'
;MSFEKLGLIEPLLQAIKELGYKEPTLVQKRAIPLVQAKSDIFATAQTGTGKTAAFALPILQKLRNAREDESKGIRAVILSPTRELSIQIHQDILNYSKYMNIKSAVIVGGKDIEAQRASLRRGVDIVVGTPGRFMELMESGMSLADIVVFVVDEADRMLDMGFSKEIRKIHLKLPKRHQSLLFSATYSDKVRKLSKQILTKPAFIETAKKNTTVETINQVAYLVDSDKKAQLLAYLIGSRNFPQVLVFTRTKASADELFVELKKDGLKCGIIHGDKTQANRLKTLTQFKEKKIKVLIATDIASRGLDIEELPYVINYELPSIPEDYVHRVGRTGRAGRDGEAISLLDIYEKYDIRDVERLIGQKIPQETVEGFEPDPTIRRKDQDELKLKSEHKKQEVKRDRKKAYIKPTSKKKKKKTTKRDAKG
;
A
#
# COMPACT_ATOMS: atom_id res chain seq x y z
N MET A 1 -15.13 -25.19 0.58
CA MET A 1 -15.20 -25.14 -0.91
C MET A 1 -13.77 -25.24 -1.41
N SER A 2 -13.41 -26.28 -2.16
CA SER A 2 -12.06 -26.51 -2.70
C SER A 2 -11.78 -25.63 -3.94
N PHE A 3 -10.52 -25.56 -4.38
CA PHE A 3 -10.13 -24.86 -5.61
C PHE A 3 -10.75 -25.47 -6.87
N GLU A 4 -10.91 -26.80 -6.91
CA GLU A 4 -11.59 -27.52 -8.00
C GLU A 4 -13.01 -26.99 -8.22
N LYS A 5 -13.74 -26.70 -7.14
CA LYS A 5 -15.10 -26.15 -7.19
C LYS A 5 -15.15 -24.70 -7.72
N LEU A 6 -14.01 -24.03 -7.87
CA LEU A 6 -13.90 -22.71 -8.50
C LEU A 6 -13.73 -22.79 -10.03
N GLY A 7 -13.82 -24.00 -10.61
CA GLY A 7 -13.76 -24.20 -12.06
C GLY A 7 -12.39 -23.92 -12.67
N LEU A 8 -11.31 -24.11 -11.89
CA LEU A 8 -9.94 -23.99 -12.38
C LEU A 8 -9.52 -25.22 -13.18
N ILE A 9 -8.70 -25.03 -14.23
CA ILE A 9 -8.14 -26.11 -15.05
C ILE A 9 -7.03 -26.88 -14.34
N GLU A 10 -6.81 -28.12 -14.77
CA GLU A 10 -5.84 -29.05 -14.18
C GLU A 10 -4.41 -28.48 -14.04
N PRO A 11 -3.82 -27.80 -15.06
CA PRO A 11 -2.48 -27.21 -14.91
C PRO A 11 -2.36 -26.22 -13.74
N LEU A 12 -3.41 -25.44 -13.48
CA LEU A 12 -3.44 -24.49 -12.37
C LEU A 12 -3.65 -25.20 -11.03
N LEU A 13 -4.54 -26.21 -10.99
CA LEU A 13 -4.79 -27.01 -9.80
C LEU A 13 -3.52 -27.76 -9.35
N GLN A 14 -2.78 -28.32 -10.31
CA GLN A 14 -1.49 -28.96 -10.05
C GLN A 14 -0.47 -27.97 -9.47
N ALA A 15 -0.32 -26.80 -10.10
CA ALA A 15 0.63 -25.77 -9.64
C ALA A 15 0.32 -25.30 -8.20
N ILE A 16 -0.93 -24.99 -7.87
CA ILE A 16 -1.29 -24.52 -6.52
C ILE A 16 -1.17 -25.64 -5.47
N LYS A 17 -1.42 -26.89 -5.84
CA LYS A 17 -1.22 -28.05 -4.94
C LYS A 17 0.25 -28.21 -4.56
N GLU A 18 1.17 -28.05 -5.52
CA GLU A 18 2.62 -28.07 -5.26
C GLU A 18 3.09 -26.90 -4.40
N LEU A 19 2.44 -25.75 -4.51
CA LEU A 19 2.68 -24.60 -3.64
C LEU A 19 2.07 -24.76 -2.23
N GLY A 20 1.38 -25.87 -1.96
CA GLY A 20 0.82 -26.18 -0.65
C GLY A 20 -0.54 -25.52 -0.37
N TYR A 21 -1.24 -25.02 -1.40
CA TYR A 21 -2.54 -24.37 -1.23
C TYR A 21 -3.61 -25.42 -0.93
N LYS A 22 -4.10 -25.43 0.31
CA LYS A 22 -5.12 -26.41 0.76
C LYS A 22 -6.54 -25.97 0.45
N GLU A 23 -6.90 -24.76 0.87
CA GLU A 23 -8.24 -24.20 0.66
C GLU A 23 -8.17 -22.77 0.13
N PRO A 24 -9.12 -22.35 -0.72
CA PRO A 24 -9.17 -20.97 -1.17
C PRO A 24 -9.58 -20.03 -0.04
N THR A 25 -8.90 -18.89 0.04
CA THR A 25 -9.21 -17.81 0.98
C THR A 25 -10.55 -17.15 0.61
N LEU A 26 -11.10 -16.32 1.52
CA LEU A 26 -12.38 -15.65 1.27
C LEU A 26 -12.36 -14.77 0.00
N VAL A 27 -11.26 -14.05 -0.22
CA VAL A 27 -11.11 -13.21 -1.42
C VAL A 27 -11.00 -14.06 -2.69
N GLN A 28 -10.34 -15.21 -2.63
CA GLN A 28 -10.25 -16.15 -3.76
C GLN A 28 -11.61 -16.77 -4.08
N LYS A 29 -12.33 -17.27 -3.06
CA LYS A 29 -13.69 -17.85 -3.19
C LYS A 29 -14.66 -16.89 -3.87
N ARG A 30 -14.57 -15.59 -3.56
CA ARG A 30 -15.46 -14.57 -4.12
C ARG A 30 -14.99 -14.00 -5.46
N ALA A 31 -13.69 -13.71 -5.59
CA ALA A 31 -13.16 -13.04 -6.77
C ALA A 31 -13.02 -13.98 -7.97
N ILE A 32 -12.51 -15.19 -7.79
CA ILE A 32 -12.19 -16.09 -8.90
C ILE A 32 -13.39 -16.32 -9.83
N PRO A 33 -14.60 -16.67 -9.32
CA PRO A 33 -15.77 -16.84 -10.18
C PRO A 33 -16.17 -15.56 -10.93
N LEU A 34 -16.10 -14.39 -10.27
CA LEU A 34 -16.43 -13.10 -10.87
C LEU A 34 -15.44 -12.70 -11.96
N VAL A 35 -14.14 -12.96 -11.76
CA VAL A 35 -13.11 -12.70 -12.77
C VAL A 35 -13.33 -13.61 -13.98
N GLN A 36 -13.61 -14.90 -13.77
CA GLN A 36 -13.94 -15.84 -14.85
C GLN A 36 -15.19 -15.42 -15.63
N ALA A 37 -16.19 -14.86 -14.95
CA ALA A 37 -17.40 -14.28 -15.55
C ALA A 37 -17.16 -12.92 -16.25
N LYS A 38 -15.91 -12.48 -16.41
CA LYS A 38 -15.50 -11.23 -17.07
C LYS A 38 -16.06 -9.95 -16.43
N SER A 39 -16.49 -10.02 -15.18
CA SER A 39 -16.96 -8.83 -14.44
C SER A 39 -15.76 -8.02 -13.95
N ASP A 40 -15.88 -6.69 -14.00
CA ASP A 40 -14.96 -5.82 -13.28
C ASP A 40 -15.13 -6.03 -11.78
N ILE A 41 -14.03 -5.87 -11.02
CA ILE A 41 -14.04 -6.11 -9.58
C ILE A 41 -13.42 -4.92 -8.86
N PHE A 42 -14.05 -4.50 -7.78
CA PHE A 42 -13.41 -3.78 -6.70
C PHE A 42 -13.40 -4.68 -5.47
N ALA A 43 -12.23 -5.23 -5.14
CA ALA A 43 -12.03 -6.02 -3.94
C ALA A 43 -11.29 -5.23 -2.85
N THR A 44 -11.89 -5.17 -1.65
CA THR A 44 -11.20 -4.75 -0.43
C THR A 44 -10.75 -5.99 0.34
N ALA A 45 -9.43 -6.15 0.38
CA ALA A 45 -8.77 -7.27 1.04
C ALA A 45 -7.36 -6.85 1.47
N GLN A 46 -6.95 -7.29 2.65
CA GLN A 46 -5.64 -6.95 3.19
C GLN A 46 -4.53 -7.70 2.45
N THR A 47 -3.29 -7.21 2.54
CA THR A 47 -2.13 -7.91 1.96
C THR A 47 -2.02 -9.32 2.57
N GLY A 48 -1.50 -10.29 1.81
CA GLY A 48 -1.35 -11.70 2.20
C GLY A 48 -2.62 -12.49 2.48
N THR A 49 -3.81 -11.97 2.15
CA THR A 49 -5.04 -12.79 2.12
C THR A 49 -5.16 -13.61 0.84
N GLY A 50 -4.08 -13.75 0.07
CA GLY A 50 -4.07 -14.47 -1.21
C GLY A 50 -4.67 -13.69 -2.39
N LYS A 51 -4.59 -12.34 -2.37
CA LYS A 51 -5.05 -11.45 -3.47
C LYS A 51 -4.41 -11.80 -4.80
N THR A 52 -3.10 -12.08 -4.82
CA THR A 52 -2.38 -12.43 -6.05
C THR A 52 -3.02 -13.61 -6.75
N ALA A 53 -3.22 -14.73 -6.06
CA ALA A 53 -3.90 -15.89 -6.63
C ALA A 53 -5.36 -15.58 -7.03
N ALA A 54 -6.04 -14.69 -6.31
CA ALA A 54 -7.43 -14.34 -6.59
C ALA A 54 -7.64 -13.68 -7.96
N PHE A 55 -6.66 -12.91 -8.46
CA PHE A 55 -6.68 -12.39 -9.83
C PHE A 55 -5.83 -13.21 -10.81
N ALA A 56 -4.68 -13.74 -10.38
CA ALA A 56 -3.72 -14.39 -11.29
C ALA A 56 -4.26 -15.71 -11.85
N LEU A 57 -4.85 -16.56 -11.02
CA LEU A 57 -5.40 -17.85 -11.46
C LEU A 57 -6.47 -17.70 -12.55
N PRO A 58 -7.53 -16.87 -12.38
CA PRO A 58 -8.53 -16.70 -13.42
C PRO A 58 -7.99 -15.95 -14.65
N ILE A 59 -6.97 -15.08 -14.51
CA ILE A 59 -6.28 -14.46 -15.66
C ILE A 59 -5.54 -15.52 -16.46
N LEU A 60 -4.71 -16.35 -15.82
CA LEU A 60 -3.98 -17.43 -16.48
C LEU A 60 -4.94 -18.38 -17.21
N GLN A 61 -6.03 -18.76 -16.54
CA GLN A 61 -7.08 -19.57 -17.16
C GLN A 61 -7.71 -18.90 -18.39
N LYS A 62 -7.96 -17.59 -18.35
CA LYS A 62 -8.47 -16.83 -19.51
C LYS A 62 -7.47 -16.82 -20.67
N LEU A 63 -6.17 -16.82 -20.36
CA LEU A 63 -5.08 -16.77 -21.34
C LEU A 63 -4.66 -18.14 -21.89
N ARG A 64 -5.21 -19.25 -21.36
CA ARG A 64 -4.82 -20.64 -21.67
C ARG A 64 -4.88 -21.04 -23.15
N ASN A 65 -5.71 -20.35 -23.96
CA ASN A 65 -6.07 -20.75 -25.31
C ASN A 65 -5.56 -19.79 -26.41
N ALA A 66 -4.57 -18.93 -26.15
CA ALA A 66 -3.94 -18.25 -27.29
C ALA A 66 -3.18 -19.29 -28.11
N ARG A 67 -3.66 -19.55 -29.32
CA ARG A 67 -2.87 -20.29 -30.31
C ARG A 67 -1.55 -19.55 -30.51
N GLU A 68 -0.46 -20.30 -30.74
CA GLU A 68 0.87 -19.72 -30.96
C GLU A 68 0.90 -18.67 -32.09
N ASP A 69 -0.08 -18.72 -32.99
CA ASP A 69 -0.24 -17.82 -34.13
C ASP A 69 -1.18 -16.62 -33.91
N GLU A 70 -1.98 -16.57 -32.83
CA GLU A 70 -3.10 -15.61 -32.73
C GLU A 70 -2.82 -14.32 -31.93
N SER A 71 -1.71 -14.22 -31.20
CA SER A 71 -1.32 -12.96 -30.53
C SER A 71 0.11 -13.03 -29.98
N LYS A 72 1.00 -12.17 -30.48
CA LYS A 72 2.36 -11.94 -29.90
C LYS A 72 2.40 -10.76 -28.91
N GLY A 73 1.23 -10.26 -28.52
CA GLY A 73 1.07 -9.03 -27.75
C GLY A 73 0.81 -9.25 -26.26
N ILE A 74 0.95 -8.17 -25.50
CA ILE A 74 0.64 -8.15 -24.07
C ILE A 74 -0.87 -8.26 -23.90
N ARG A 75 -1.35 -9.31 -23.23
CA ARG A 75 -2.78 -9.61 -23.03
C ARG A 75 -3.27 -9.22 -21.64
N ALA A 76 -2.38 -9.18 -20.64
CA ALA A 76 -2.70 -8.73 -19.29
C ALA A 76 -1.62 -7.80 -18.73
N VAL A 77 -2.06 -6.77 -18.01
CA VAL A 77 -1.19 -5.83 -17.29
C VAL A 77 -1.57 -5.81 -15.83
N ILE A 78 -0.57 -5.93 -14.96
CA ILE A 78 -0.72 -5.87 -13.51
C ILE A 78 0.17 -4.76 -12.96
N LEU A 79 -0.44 -3.68 -12.49
CA LEU A 79 0.24 -2.59 -11.83
C LEU A 79 0.28 -2.82 -10.32
N SER A 80 1.45 -2.58 -9.74
CA SER A 80 1.66 -2.59 -8.28
C SER A 80 2.53 -1.40 -7.83
N PRO A 81 2.43 -0.95 -6.57
CA PRO A 81 3.09 0.27 -6.10
C PRO A 81 4.62 0.23 -6.10
N THR A 82 5.23 -0.93 -5.86
CA THR A 82 6.69 -1.03 -5.72
C THR A 82 7.31 -2.14 -6.52
N ARG A 83 8.63 -2.00 -6.70
CA ARG A 83 9.44 -2.93 -7.48
C ARG A 83 9.44 -4.31 -6.85
N GLU A 84 9.50 -4.36 -5.52
CA GLU A 84 9.55 -5.59 -4.75
C GLU A 84 8.25 -6.36 -4.88
N LEU A 85 7.11 -5.66 -4.76
CA LEU A 85 5.80 -6.27 -4.96
C LEU A 85 5.59 -6.71 -6.40
N SER A 86 6.06 -5.92 -7.39
CA SER A 86 6.02 -6.33 -8.81
C SER A 86 6.80 -7.63 -9.05
N ILE A 87 7.98 -7.77 -8.42
CA ILE A 87 8.81 -8.97 -8.53
C ILE A 87 8.13 -10.17 -7.87
N GLN A 88 7.49 -9.98 -6.70
CA GLN A 88 6.75 -11.04 -6.02
C GLN A 88 5.55 -11.52 -6.85
N ILE A 89 4.73 -10.60 -7.34
CA ILE A 89 3.58 -10.92 -8.20
C ILE A 89 4.07 -11.65 -9.45
N HIS A 90 5.18 -11.22 -10.05
CA HIS A 90 5.76 -11.90 -11.22
C HIS A 90 6.22 -13.33 -10.88
N GLN A 91 6.88 -13.54 -9.74
CA GLN A 91 7.28 -14.87 -9.29
C GLN A 91 6.07 -15.77 -9.02
N ASP A 92 5.02 -15.24 -8.38
CA ASP A 92 3.77 -15.94 -8.17
C ASP A 92 3.13 -16.38 -9.49
N ILE A 93 3.10 -15.49 -10.49
CA ILE A 93 2.58 -15.82 -11.82
C ILE A 93 3.38 -16.96 -12.46
N LEU A 94 4.73 -16.92 -12.39
CA LEU A 94 5.58 -18.00 -12.91
C LEU A 94 5.28 -19.33 -12.20
N ASN A 95 5.09 -19.29 -10.88
CA ASN A 95 4.78 -20.47 -10.10
C ASN A 95 3.40 -21.04 -10.48
N TYR A 96 2.38 -20.19 -10.62
CA TYR A 96 1.04 -20.62 -11.02
C TYR A 96 0.98 -21.10 -12.47
N SER A 97 1.78 -20.51 -13.36
CA SER A 97 1.83 -20.86 -14.78
C SER A 97 2.82 -21.97 -15.12
N LYS A 98 3.40 -22.66 -14.13
CA LYS A 98 4.44 -23.69 -14.31
C LYS A 98 4.09 -24.75 -15.37
N TYR A 99 2.82 -25.11 -15.46
CA TYR A 99 2.29 -26.13 -16.38
C TYR A 99 1.56 -25.53 -17.60
N MET A 100 1.84 -24.26 -17.93
CA MET A 100 1.19 -23.53 -19.03
C MET A 100 2.23 -22.87 -19.93
N ASN A 101 1.91 -22.76 -21.23
CA ASN A 101 2.73 -21.99 -22.19
C ASN A 101 2.35 -20.50 -22.12
N ILE A 102 2.68 -19.83 -21.01
CA ILE A 102 2.43 -18.40 -20.80
C ILE A 102 3.75 -17.71 -20.44
N LYS A 103 4.09 -16.66 -21.18
CA LYS A 103 5.28 -15.84 -20.95
C LYS A 103 4.90 -14.58 -20.17
N SER A 104 5.69 -14.26 -19.14
CA SER A 104 5.47 -13.06 -18.34
C SER A 104 6.78 -12.30 -18.11
N ALA A 105 6.70 -10.98 -17.97
CA ALA A 105 7.84 -10.14 -17.64
C ALA A 105 7.51 -9.14 -16.54
N VAL A 106 8.54 -8.77 -15.78
CA VAL A 106 8.48 -7.71 -14.77
C VAL A 106 9.18 -6.45 -15.28
N ILE A 107 8.49 -5.31 -15.21
CA ILE A 107 9.02 -4.00 -15.61
C ILE A 107 9.01 -3.02 -14.44
N VAL A 108 10.20 -2.67 -13.98
CA VAL A 108 10.40 -1.85 -12.77
C VAL A 108 11.54 -0.87 -12.97
N GLY A 109 11.45 0.29 -12.31
CA GLY A 109 12.53 1.28 -12.33
C GLY A 109 13.83 0.74 -11.74
N GLY A 110 14.95 1.45 -11.98
CA GLY A 110 16.27 1.11 -11.44
C GLY A 110 16.86 -0.22 -11.92
N LYS A 111 16.18 -0.91 -12.83
CA LYS A 111 16.77 -1.90 -13.74
C LYS A 111 16.95 -1.26 -15.11
N ASP A 112 17.90 -1.79 -15.86
CA ASP A 112 18.16 -1.35 -17.23
C ASP A 112 16.89 -1.42 -18.07
N ILE A 113 16.61 -0.32 -18.79
CA ILE A 113 15.40 -0.19 -19.59
C ILE A 113 15.53 -0.93 -20.92
N GLU A 114 16.73 -1.00 -21.49
CA GLU A 114 16.96 -1.69 -22.76
C GLU A 114 16.79 -3.19 -22.62
N ALA A 115 17.27 -3.78 -21.54
CA ALA A 115 17.02 -5.18 -21.20
C ALA A 115 15.52 -5.48 -21.07
N GLN A 116 14.75 -4.57 -20.47
CA GLN A 116 13.30 -4.70 -20.36
C GLN A 116 12.63 -4.59 -21.75
N ARG A 117 13.02 -3.62 -22.58
CA ARG A 117 12.54 -3.48 -23.97
C ARG A 117 12.85 -4.74 -24.79
N ALA A 118 14.07 -5.26 -24.68
CA ALA A 118 14.46 -6.50 -25.34
C ALA A 118 13.61 -7.69 -24.89
N SER A 119 13.29 -7.78 -23.60
CA SER A 119 12.42 -8.84 -23.10
C SER A 119 10.99 -8.74 -23.64
N LEU A 120 10.44 -7.52 -23.74
CA LEU A 120 9.11 -7.29 -24.31
C LEU A 120 9.08 -7.63 -25.82
N ARG A 121 10.14 -7.30 -26.57
CA ARG A 121 10.27 -7.62 -28.00
C ARG A 121 10.25 -9.11 -28.30
N ARG A 122 10.64 -9.97 -27.34
CA ARG A 122 10.57 -11.44 -27.49
C ARG A 122 9.14 -12.01 -27.41
N GLY A 123 8.15 -11.17 -27.12
CA GLY A 123 6.76 -11.57 -26.94
C GLY A 123 6.50 -12.05 -25.51
N VAL A 124 5.58 -11.35 -24.83
CA VAL A 124 5.13 -11.69 -23.48
C VAL A 124 3.61 -11.53 -23.41
N ASP A 125 2.96 -12.41 -22.66
CA ASP A 125 1.50 -12.41 -22.49
C ASP A 125 1.07 -11.53 -21.32
N ILE A 126 1.88 -11.50 -20.26
CA ILE A 126 1.59 -10.78 -19.02
C ILE A 126 2.74 -9.86 -18.68
N VAL A 127 2.42 -8.60 -18.37
CA VAL A 127 3.39 -7.63 -17.84
C VAL A 127 2.98 -7.23 -16.43
N VAL A 128 3.92 -7.39 -15.50
CA VAL A 128 3.79 -6.89 -14.11
C VAL A 128 4.73 -5.71 -13.93
N GLY A 129 4.30 -4.63 -13.30
CA GLY A 129 5.23 -3.51 -13.09
C GLY A 129 4.73 -2.35 -12.26
N THR A 130 5.60 -1.36 -12.10
CA THR A 130 5.25 -0.10 -11.43
C THR A 130 4.70 0.92 -12.44
N PRO A 131 3.73 1.77 -12.05
CA PRO A 131 3.08 2.71 -12.98
C PRO A 131 4.05 3.61 -13.76
N GLY A 132 5.09 4.14 -13.08
CA GLY A 132 6.08 5.00 -13.72
C GLY A 132 6.87 4.32 -14.84
N ARG A 133 7.42 3.12 -14.59
CA ARG A 133 8.19 2.37 -15.61
C ARG A 133 7.27 1.84 -16.71
N PHE A 134 6.03 1.47 -16.38
CA PHE A 134 5.04 1.10 -17.37
C PHE A 134 4.76 2.25 -18.35
N MET A 135 4.53 3.47 -17.83
CA MET A 135 4.33 4.65 -18.68
C MET A 135 5.55 4.94 -19.56
N GLU A 136 6.75 4.90 -19.01
CA GLU A 136 7.99 5.14 -19.76
C GLU A 136 8.13 4.19 -20.96
N LEU A 137 7.84 2.89 -20.76
CA LEU A 137 7.87 1.89 -21.84
C LEU A 137 6.71 2.04 -22.83
N MET A 138 5.52 2.41 -22.36
CA MET A 138 4.36 2.73 -23.22
C MET A 138 4.65 3.93 -24.13
N GLU A 139 5.20 5.02 -23.58
CA GLU A 139 5.60 6.21 -24.32
C GLU A 139 6.73 5.92 -25.32
N SER A 140 7.54 4.90 -25.05
CA SER A 140 8.60 4.41 -25.92
C SER A 140 8.14 3.41 -27.00
N GLY A 141 6.83 3.17 -27.14
CA GLY A 141 6.27 2.33 -28.20
C GLY A 141 5.88 0.90 -27.80
N MET A 142 5.81 0.58 -26.49
CA MET A 142 5.20 -0.68 -26.05
C MET A 142 3.71 -0.72 -26.43
N SER A 143 3.32 -1.68 -27.27
CA SER A 143 1.93 -1.83 -27.71
C SER A 143 1.02 -2.31 -26.59
N LEU A 144 -0.18 -1.72 -26.53
CA LEU A 144 -1.25 -2.06 -25.58
C LEU A 144 -2.48 -2.66 -26.27
N ALA A 145 -2.41 -2.88 -27.59
CA ALA A 145 -3.57 -3.18 -28.44
C ALA A 145 -4.30 -4.47 -28.05
N ASP A 146 -3.59 -5.46 -27.54
CA ASP A 146 -4.11 -6.80 -27.25
C ASP A 146 -4.51 -6.99 -25.77
N ILE A 147 -4.45 -5.93 -24.95
CA ILE A 147 -4.74 -6.04 -23.51
C ILE A 147 -6.23 -6.29 -23.30
N VAL A 148 -6.55 -7.42 -22.67
CA VAL A 148 -7.92 -7.83 -22.30
C VAL A 148 -8.16 -7.84 -20.79
N VAL A 149 -7.10 -7.72 -19.98
CA VAL A 149 -7.20 -7.58 -18.52
C VAL A 149 -6.23 -6.52 -17.99
N PHE A 150 -6.74 -5.64 -17.14
CA PHE A 150 -5.98 -4.63 -16.41
C PHE A 150 -6.18 -4.79 -14.91
N VAL A 151 -5.09 -4.90 -14.16
CA VAL A 151 -5.12 -5.06 -12.70
C VAL A 151 -4.38 -3.91 -12.04
N VAL A 152 -4.98 -3.37 -10.98
CA VAL A 152 -4.41 -2.36 -10.09
C VAL A 152 -4.40 -2.94 -8.69
N ASP A 153 -3.26 -3.44 -8.23
CA ASP A 153 -3.09 -4.03 -6.89
C ASP A 153 -2.44 -3.06 -5.91
N GLU A 154 -2.88 -3.10 -4.65
CA GLU A 154 -2.59 -2.10 -3.62
C GLU A 154 -2.87 -0.66 -4.11
N ALA A 155 -4.09 -0.44 -4.61
CA ALA A 155 -4.51 0.82 -5.22
C ALA A 155 -4.41 2.03 -4.29
N ASP A 156 -4.84 1.89 -3.03
CA ASP A 156 -4.64 2.89 -1.98
C ASP A 156 -3.19 3.35 -1.88
N ARG A 157 -2.28 2.39 -1.80
CA ARG A 157 -0.85 2.68 -1.70
C ARG A 157 -0.29 3.38 -2.93
N MET A 158 -0.71 2.99 -4.14
CA MET A 158 -0.31 3.70 -5.35
C MET A 158 -0.80 5.16 -5.35
N LEU A 159 -2.00 5.41 -4.82
CA LEU A 159 -2.55 6.76 -4.71
C LEU A 159 -1.77 7.62 -3.70
N ASP A 160 -1.33 7.04 -2.59
CA ASP A 160 -0.51 7.75 -1.60
C ASP A 160 0.91 8.04 -2.11
N MET A 161 1.44 7.21 -3.00
CA MET A 161 2.68 7.46 -3.73
C MET A 161 2.51 8.45 -4.90
N GLY A 162 1.31 8.98 -5.12
CA GLY A 162 1.03 9.97 -6.17
C GLY A 162 0.78 9.40 -7.56
N PHE A 163 0.71 8.08 -7.74
CA PHE A 163 0.57 7.43 -9.05
C PHE A 163 -0.82 7.54 -9.70
N SER A 164 -1.72 8.37 -9.14
CA SER A 164 -3.08 8.51 -9.66
C SER A 164 -3.11 8.94 -11.13
N LYS A 165 -2.15 9.79 -11.55
CA LYS A 165 -2.13 10.35 -12.91
C LYS A 165 -1.66 9.30 -13.91
N GLU A 166 -0.64 8.54 -13.55
CA GLU A 166 -0.05 7.45 -14.32
C GLU A 166 -1.07 6.35 -14.56
N ILE A 167 -1.75 5.88 -13.51
CA ILE A 167 -2.79 4.83 -13.62
C ILE A 167 -3.89 5.26 -14.59
N ARG A 168 -4.37 6.51 -14.48
CA ARG A 168 -5.40 7.05 -15.38
C ARG A 168 -4.92 7.14 -16.82
N LYS A 169 -3.71 7.64 -17.06
CA LYS A 169 -3.12 7.73 -18.39
C LYS A 169 -2.97 6.35 -19.04
N ILE A 170 -2.49 5.37 -18.29
CA ILE A 170 -2.37 3.98 -18.74
C ILE A 170 -3.75 3.45 -19.12
N HIS A 171 -4.74 3.56 -18.22
CA HIS A 171 -6.10 3.09 -18.47
C HIS A 171 -6.72 3.70 -19.73
N LEU A 172 -6.52 5.00 -19.98
CA LEU A 172 -7.03 5.69 -21.17
C LEU A 172 -6.42 5.21 -22.50
N LYS A 173 -5.26 4.54 -22.44
CA LYS A 173 -4.58 3.97 -23.61
C LYS A 173 -4.91 2.50 -23.85
N LEU A 174 -5.62 1.86 -22.92
CA LEU A 174 -6.07 0.48 -23.09
C LEU A 174 -7.18 0.37 -24.15
N PRO A 175 -7.37 -0.80 -24.76
CA PRO A 175 -8.49 -1.06 -25.65
C PRO A 175 -9.82 -0.79 -24.94
N LYS A 176 -10.86 -0.30 -25.65
CA LYS A 176 -12.17 -0.03 -25.01
C LYS A 176 -12.83 -1.25 -24.38
N ARG A 177 -12.49 -2.46 -24.87
CA ARG A 177 -13.05 -3.73 -24.42
C ARG A 177 -11.97 -4.49 -23.63
N HIS A 178 -11.87 -4.18 -22.36
CA HIS A 178 -11.03 -4.90 -21.39
C HIS A 178 -11.80 -5.10 -20.08
N GLN A 179 -11.31 -6.03 -19.26
CA GLN A 179 -11.79 -6.22 -17.90
C GLN A 179 -10.80 -5.55 -16.93
N SER A 180 -11.31 -4.79 -15.97
CA SER A 180 -10.50 -4.10 -14.97
C SER A 180 -10.75 -4.65 -13.56
N LEU A 181 -9.65 -4.92 -12.84
CA LEU A 181 -9.68 -5.44 -11.47
C LEU A 181 -8.91 -4.49 -10.56
N LEU A 182 -9.57 -3.94 -9.54
CA LEU A 182 -8.97 -3.07 -8.54
C LEU A 182 -8.95 -3.79 -7.19
N PHE A 183 -7.76 -3.93 -6.61
CA PHE A 183 -7.54 -4.48 -5.28
C PHE A 183 -6.93 -3.41 -4.37
N SER A 184 -7.49 -3.27 -3.18
CA SER A 184 -7.09 -2.26 -2.19
C SER A 184 -7.22 -2.82 -0.79
N ALA A 185 -6.39 -2.37 0.16
CA ALA A 185 -6.60 -2.71 1.56
C ALA A 185 -7.70 -1.84 2.18
N THR A 186 -7.82 -0.59 1.70
CA THR A 186 -8.75 0.41 2.21
C THR A 186 -9.80 0.84 1.17
N TYR A 187 -10.91 1.40 1.65
CA TYR A 187 -11.97 2.02 0.83
C TYR A 187 -11.98 3.55 1.00
N SER A 188 -10.81 4.19 0.88
CA SER A 188 -10.71 5.65 1.02
C SER A 188 -11.42 6.38 -0.12
N ASP A 189 -11.72 7.67 0.09
CA ASP A 189 -12.33 8.50 -0.95
C ASP A 189 -11.48 8.60 -2.21
N LYS A 190 -10.15 8.58 -2.07
CA LYS A 190 -9.22 8.57 -3.20
C LYS A 190 -9.39 7.28 -4.03
N VAL A 191 -9.44 6.11 -3.37
CA VAL A 191 -9.63 4.81 -4.04
C VAL A 191 -11.00 4.75 -4.70
N ARG A 192 -12.05 5.20 -4.02
CA ARG A 192 -13.41 5.27 -4.58
C ARG A 192 -13.50 6.17 -5.82
N LYS A 193 -12.76 7.28 -5.84
CA LYS A 193 -12.69 8.15 -7.02
C LYS A 193 -11.95 7.48 -8.17
N LEU A 194 -10.84 6.78 -7.89
CA LEU A 194 -10.10 6.03 -8.90
C LEU A 194 -10.95 4.88 -9.48
N SER A 195 -11.66 4.13 -8.63
CA SER A 195 -12.47 2.99 -9.06
C SER A 195 -13.56 3.41 -10.04
N LYS A 196 -14.20 4.57 -9.83
CA LYS A 196 -15.21 5.13 -10.76
C LYS A 196 -14.64 5.51 -12.13
N GLN A 197 -13.33 5.63 -12.26
CA GLN A 197 -12.68 6.06 -13.50
C GLN A 197 -12.11 4.90 -14.31
N ILE A 198 -11.77 3.79 -13.65
CA ILE A 198 -11.13 2.64 -14.30
C ILE A 198 -12.01 1.38 -14.34
N LEU A 199 -13.12 1.35 -13.60
CA LEU A 199 -14.03 0.21 -13.55
C LEU A 199 -15.39 0.55 -14.17
N THR A 200 -16.02 -0.44 -14.79
CA THR A 200 -17.35 -0.38 -15.38
C THR A 200 -18.30 -1.34 -14.66
N LYS A 201 -19.28 -0.82 -13.92
CA LYS A 201 -20.25 -1.60 -13.12
C LYS A 201 -19.59 -2.75 -12.32
N PRO A 202 -18.59 -2.47 -11.48
CA PRO A 202 -17.83 -3.52 -10.81
C PRO A 202 -18.67 -4.26 -9.77
N ALA A 203 -18.39 -5.56 -9.64
CA ALA A 203 -18.78 -6.30 -8.45
C ALA A 203 -17.90 -5.86 -7.26
N PHE A 204 -18.53 -5.52 -6.14
CA PHE A 204 -17.84 -5.15 -4.92
C PHE A 204 -17.64 -6.38 -4.03
N ILE A 205 -16.39 -6.64 -3.64
CA ILE A 205 -16.04 -7.73 -2.76
C ILE A 205 -15.41 -7.15 -1.50
N GLU A 206 -16.13 -7.22 -0.39
CA GLU A 206 -15.61 -6.82 0.92
C GLU A 206 -15.34 -8.07 1.76
N THR A 207 -14.06 -8.35 2.02
CA THR A 207 -13.65 -9.58 2.72
C THR A 207 -13.31 -9.38 4.20
N ALA A 208 -13.22 -8.12 4.66
CA ALA A 208 -13.07 -7.77 6.06
C ALA A 208 -14.04 -6.65 6.41
N LYS A 209 -14.62 -6.70 7.62
CA LYS A 209 -15.14 -5.48 8.25
C LYS A 209 -13.97 -4.51 8.39
N LYS A 210 -14.24 -3.19 8.38
CA LYS A 210 -13.26 -2.17 8.78
C LYS A 210 -12.51 -2.68 10.03
N ASN A 211 -11.18 -2.77 9.95
CA ASN A 211 -10.27 -2.91 11.09
C ASN A 211 -10.09 -4.29 11.79
N THR A 212 -10.63 -5.41 11.28
CA THR A 212 -10.61 -6.68 12.05
C THR A 212 -9.23 -7.30 12.33
N THR A 213 -8.17 -7.05 11.55
CA THR A 213 -6.84 -7.58 11.92
C THR A 213 -6.15 -6.76 12.98
N VAL A 214 -6.47 -5.46 13.09
CA VAL A 214 -5.99 -4.64 14.20
C VAL A 214 -6.66 -5.10 15.50
N GLU A 215 -7.91 -5.53 15.44
CA GLU A 215 -8.62 -6.08 16.60
C GLU A 215 -7.98 -7.38 17.14
N THR A 216 -7.34 -8.20 16.30
CA THR A 216 -6.68 -9.45 16.71
C THR A 216 -5.21 -9.29 17.12
N ILE A 217 -4.60 -8.11 16.90
CA ILE A 217 -3.20 -7.86 17.24
C ILE A 217 -3.13 -7.20 18.61
N ASN A 218 -2.38 -7.80 19.53
CA ASN A 218 -2.07 -7.20 20.82
C ASN A 218 -1.23 -5.94 20.59
N GLN A 219 -1.77 -4.79 21.00
CA GLN A 219 -1.12 -3.49 20.78
C GLN A 219 -0.82 -2.82 22.11
N VAL A 220 0.38 -2.29 22.24
CA VAL A 220 0.79 -1.47 23.37
C VAL A 220 1.67 -0.33 22.89
N ALA A 221 1.54 0.82 23.52
CA ALA A 221 2.41 1.96 23.32
C ALA A 221 3.22 2.22 24.59
N TYR A 222 4.55 2.23 24.49
CA TYR A 222 5.41 2.67 25.59
C TYR A 222 5.74 4.14 25.43
N LEU A 223 5.43 4.93 26.44
CA LEU A 223 5.83 6.32 26.53
C LEU A 223 7.32 6.37 26.90
N VAL A 224 8.11 7.12 26.14
CA VAL A 224 9.57 7.24 26.32
C VAL A 224 10.09 8.54 25.73
N ASP A 225 11.14 9.10 26.34
CA ASP A 225 11.82 10.27 25.76
C ASP A 225 12.57 9.91 24.47
N SER A 226 12.63 10.86 23.53
CA SER A 226 13.17 10.62 22.19
C SER A 226 14.62 10.12 22.20
N ASP A 227 15.44 10.57 23.16
CA ASP A 227 16.84 10.18 23.32
C ASP A 227 17.01 8.78 23.94
N LYS A 228 16.01 8.28 24.67
CA LYS A 228 16.01 6.94 25.29
C LYS A 228 15.34 5.86 24.43
N LYS A 229 14.71 6.21 23.31
CA LYS A 229 14.00 5.25 22.44
C LYS A 229 14.85 4.06 22.00
N ALA A 230 16.09 4.30 21.55
CA ALA A 230 16.98 3.24 21.08
C ALA A 230 17.34 2.26 22.20
N GLN A 231 17.63 2.78 23.39
CA GLN A 231 17.94 2.00 24.58
C GLN A 231 16.73 1.17 25.03
N LEU A 232 15.54 1.77 25.05
CA LEU A 232 14.31 1.05 25.38
C LEU A 232 14.04 -0.08 24.36
N LEU A 233 14.24 0.19 23.07
CA LEU A 233 14.09 -0.84 22.03
C LEU A 233 15.03 -2.02 22.27
N ALA A 234 16.32 -1.75 22.52
CA ALA A 234 17.31 -2.78 22.80
C ALA A 234 16.94 -3.57 24.06
N TYR A 235 16.52 -2.87 25.12
CA TYR A 235 16.05 -3.47 26.37
C TYR A 235 14.87 -4.41 26.13
N LEU A 236 13.83 -3.99 25.40
CA LEU A 236 12.66 -4.83 25.11
C LEU A 236 13.05 -6.09 24.32
N ILE A 237 13.90 -5.95 23.30
CA ILE A 237 14.35 -7.07 22.46
C ILE A 237 15.21 -8.07 23.27
N GLY A 238 16.07 -7.56 24.14
CA GLY A 238 16.97 -8.34 24.99
C GLY A 238 16.22 -9.04 26.12
N SER A 239 15.56 -8.27 27.00
CA SER A 239 14.90 -8.75 28.22
C SER A 239 13.78 -9.76 27.94
N ARG A 240 13.00 -9.55 26.88
CA ARG A 240 11.91 -10.46 26.48
C ARG A 240 12.35 -11.52 25.46
N ASN A 241 13.63 -11.53 25.08
CA ASN A 241 14.23 -12.43 24.11
C ASN A 241 13.41 -12.60 22.80
N PHE A 242 13.01 -11.50 22.17
CA PHE A 242 12.16 -11.54 20.98
C PHE A 242 12.81 -12.29 19.81
N PRO A 243 12.29 -13.43 19.33
CA PRO A 243 12.99 -14.29 18.38
C PRO A 243 13.26 -13.62 17.03
N GLN A 244 12.35 -12.75 16.59
CA GLN A 244 12.47 -11.99 15.35
C GLN A 244 11.58 -10.75 15.39
N VAL A 245 12.12 -9.60 15.00
CA VAL A 245 11.44 -8.31 15.13
C VAL A 245 11.61 -7.46 13.86
N LEU A 246 10.51 -6.91 13.37
CA LEU A 246 10.53 -5.85 12.35
C LEU A 246 10.30 -4.50 13.00
N VAL A 247 11.28 -3.62 12.86
CA VAL A 247 11.29 -2.28 13.44
C VAL A 247 11.08 -1.25 12.33
N PHE A 248 10.10 -0.38 12.50
CA PHE A 248 9.78 0.68 11.56
C PHE A 248 10.27 2.05 12.03
N THR A 249 11.01 2.73 11.16
CA THR A 249 11.36 4.15 11.30
C THR A 249 10.70 4.98 10.20
N ARG A 250 10.54 6.27 10.45
CA ARG A 250 9.96 7.24 9.53
C ARG A 250 10.95 7.64 8.44
N THR A 251 12.23 7.76 8.79
CA THR A 251 13.27 8.26 7.87
C THR A 251 14.43 7.28 7.72
N LYS A 252 15.14 7.40 6.58
CA LYS A 252 16.37 6.63 6.32
C LYS A 252 17.50 6.99 7.29
N ALA A 253 17.60 8.26 7.69
CA ALA A 253 18.59 8.71 8.65
C ALA A 253 18.36 8.05 10.02
N SER A 254 17.12 8.10 10.51
CA SER A 254 16.71 7.40 11.75
C SER A 254 16.96 5.89 11.66
N ALA A 255 16.74 5.27 10.49
CA ALA A 255 17.07 3.84 10.28
C ALA A 255 18.58 3.54 10.39
N ASP A 256 19.42 4.37 9.77
CA ASP A 256 20.88 4.22 9.81
C ASP A 256 21.44 4.51 11.22
N GLU A 257 20.93 5.53 11.92
CA GLU A 257 21.30 5.86 13.31
C GLU A 257 20.92 4.72 14.26
N LEU A 258 19.67 4.26 14.20
CA LEU A 258 19.19 3.17 15.05
C LEU A 258 19.98 1.87 14.81
N PHE A 259 20.39 1.60 13.57
CA PHE A 259 21.22 0.45 13.25
C PHE A 259 22.57 0.47 13.96
N VAL A 260 23.20 1.65 14.04
CA VAL A 260 24.48 1.82 14.73
C VAL A 260 24.30 1.59 16.22
N GLU A 261 23.26 2.15 16.84
CA GLU A 261 22.98 1.98 18.26
C GLU A 261 22.69 0.52 18.63
N LEU A 262 21.75 -0.15 17.92
CA LEU A 262 21.45 -1.56 18.22
C LEU A 262 22.65 -2.49 18.01
N LYS A 263 23.57 -2.14 17.09
CA LYS A 263 24.83 -2.88 16.93
C LYS A 263 25.78 -2.70 18.12
N LYS A 264 25.87 -1.51 18.70
CA LYS A 264 26.68 -1.27 19.91
C LYS A 264 26.15 -2.10 21.07
N ASP A 265 24.84 -2.28 21.14
CA ASP A 265 24.16 -3.13 22.12
C ASP A 265 24.27 -4.64 21.81
N GLY A 266 25.03 -5.02 20.78
CA GLY A 266 25.31 -6.41 20.43
C GLY A 266 24.18 -7.14 19.69
N LEU A 267 23.13 -6.42 19.25
CA LEU A 267 22.03 -7.04 18.52
C LEU A 267 22.40 -7.34 17.07
N LYS A 268 22.08 -8.56 16.62
CA LYS A 268 22.19 -8.94 15.21
C LYS A 268 21.06 -8.29 14.41
N CYS A 269 21.32 -7.12 13.85
CA CYS A 269 20.35 -6.37 13.07
C CYS A 269 20.75 -6.18 11.60
N GLY A 270 19.78 -5.86 10.75
CA GLY A 270 19.97 -5.45 9.36
C GLY A 270 19.01 -4.30 9.01
N ILE A 271 19.29 -3.58 7.92
CA ILE A 271 18.52 -2.40 7.51
C ILE A 271 18.08 -2.43 6.04
N ILE A 272 16.87 -1.93 5.78
CA ILE A 272 16.29 -1.79 4.45
C ILE A 272 15.61 -0.43 4.31
N HIS A 273 16.18 0.46 3.50
CA HIS A 273 15.57 1.71 3.06
C HIS A 273 15.98 2.06 1.62
N GLY A 274 15.44 3.16 1.08
CA GLY A 274 15.58 3.52 -0.35
C GLY A 274 17.01 3.76 -0.84
N ASP A 275 17.94 4.11 0.06
CA ASP A 275 19.36 4.35 -0.29
C ASP A 275 20.17 3.04 -0.33
N LYS A 276 19.63 1.92 0.17
CA LYS A 276 20.33 0.62 0.07
C LYS A 276 20.11 0.04 -1.32
N THR A 277 21.19 -0.46 -1.91
CA THR A 277 21.14 -1.13 -3.22
C THR A 277 20.15 -2.30 -3.20
N GLN A 278 19.53 -2.61 -4.33
CA GLN A 278 18.56 -3.71 -4.42
C GLN A 278 19.18 -5.05 -4.03
N ALA A 279 20.44 -5.29 -4.42
CA ALA A 279 21.19 -6.49 -4.04
C ALA A 279 21.37 -6.59 -2.51
N ASN A 280 21.72 -5.48 -1.84
CA ASN A 280 21.84 -5.46 -0.38
C ASN A 280 20.50 -5.67 0.30
N ARG A 281 19.42 -5.05 -0.20
CA ARG A 281 18.08 -5.23 0.35
C ARG A 281 17.62 -6.69 0.27
N LEU A 282 17.84 -7.35 -0.87
CA LEU A 282 17.54 -8.78 -1.05
C LEU A 282 18.40 -9.66 -0.11
N LYS A 283 19.71 -9.39 -0.01
CA LYS A 283 20.60 -10.13 0.89
C LYS A 283 20.16 -10.01 2.36
N THR A 284 19.91 -8.79 2.83
CA THR A 284 19.44 -8.53 4.20
C THR A 284 18.10 -9.22 4.45
N LEU A 285 17.17 -9.15 3.50
CA LEU A 285 15.89 -9.84 3.57
C LEU A 285 16.06 -11.36 3.73
N THR A 286 16.91 -11.97 2.91
CA THR A 286 17.21 -13.41 2.99
C THR A 286 17.81 -13.76 4.34
N GLN A 287 18.79 -12.99 4.83
CA GLN A 287 19.40 -13.22 6.15
C GLN A 287 18.37 -13.12 7.28
N PHE A 288 17.40 -12.22 7.17
CA PHE A 288 16.30 -12.11 8.12
C PHE A 288 15.38 -13.34 8.04
N LYS A 289 14.93 -13.74 6.85
CA LYS A 289 14.11 -14.95 6.67
C LYS A 289 14.77 -16.22 7.21
N GLU A 290 16.09 -16.32 7.05
CA GLU A 290 16.92 -17.43 7.55
C GLU A 290 17.25 -17.32 9.05
N LYS A 291 16.71 -16.32 9.76
CA LYS A 291 16.95 -16.03 11.19
C LYS A 291 18.43 -15.79 11.55
N LYS A 292 19.26 -15.41 10.57
CA LYS A 292 20.67 -15.03 10.78
C LYS A 292 20.79 -13.67 11.46
N ILE A 293 19.82 -12.79 11.20
CA ILE A 293 19.65 -11.52 11.91
C ILE A 293 18.28 -11.53 12.62
N LYS A 294 18.26 -11.00 13.84
CA LYS A 294 17.12 -10.98 14.77
C LYS A 294 16.22 -9.76 14.53
N VAL A 295 16.82 -8.63 14.17
CA VAL A 295 16.14 -7.34 14.02
C VAL A 295 16.26 -6.86 12.58
N LEU A 296 15.14 -6.50 11.96
CA LEU A 296 15.12 -5.83 10.67
C LEU A 296 14.59 -4.41 10.84
N ILE A 297 15.40 -3.40 10.59
CA ILE A 297 14.99 -2.00 10.62
C ILE A 297 14.62 -1.58 9.20
N ALA A 298 13.45 -0.97 9.03
CA ALA A 298 13.02 -0.54 7.72
C ALA A 298 12.18 0.74 7.76
N THR A 299 12.25 1.50 6.67
CA THR A 299 11.28 2.58 6.43
C THR A 299 10.04 2.03 5.76
N ASP A 300 8.92 2.75 5.87
CA ASP A 300 7.66 2.37 5.23
C ASP A 300 7.81 2.06 3.74
N ILE A 301 8.49 2.94 3.01
CA ILE A 301 8.63 2.79 1.54
C ILE A 301 9.35 1.50 1.18
N ALA A 302 10.34 1.10 1.97
CA ALA A 302 11.25 0.02 1.61
C ALA A 302 10.87 -1.35 2.19
N SER A 303 10.05 -1.36 3.25
CA SER A 303 9.46 -2.55 3.87
C SER A 303 8.18 -3.02 3.19
N ARG A 304 7.44 -2.10 2.58
CA ARG A 304 6.16 -2.42 1.97
C ARG A 304 6.38 -3.22 0.66
N GLY A 305 5.78 -4.41 0.58
CA GLY A 305 6.04 -5.36 -0.49
C GLY A 305 7.29 -6.21 -0.26
N LEU A 306 7.85 -6.22 0.96
CA LEU A 306 8.67 -7.34 1.40
C LEU A 306 7.74 -8.48 1.82
N ASP A 307 8.01 -9.67 1.29
CA ASP A 307 7.35 -10.92 1.67
C ASP A 307 7.91 -11.37 3.03
N ILE A 308 7.52 -10.65 4.08
CA ILE A 308 7.85 -10.92 5.49
C ILE A 308 6.54 -10.87 6.26
N GLU A 309 5.72 -11.88 6.04
CA GLU A 309 4.44 -11.99 6.73
C GLU A 309 4.58 -13.04 7.86
N GLU A 310 3.82 -12.87 8.94
CA GLU A 310 3.81 -13.75 10.13
C GLU A 310 4.97 -13.56 11.13
N LEU A 311 5.38 -12.32 11.36
CA LEU A 311 6.30 -12.04 12.47
C LEU A 311 5.60 -12.09 13.82
N PRO A 312 6.28 -12.53 14.90
CA PRO A 312 5.72 -12.47 16.24
C PRO A 312 5.65 -11.03 16.77
N TYR A 313 6.63 -10.19 16.40
CA TYR A 313 6.74 -8.82 16.91
C TYR A 313 6.97 -7.81 15.78
N VAL A 314 6.17 -6.74 15.82
CA VAL A 314 6.38 -5.53 15.02
C VAL A 314 6.55 -4.35 15.99
N ILE A 315 7.58 -3.53 15.78
CA ILE A 315 7.83 -2.36 16.61
C ILE A 315 7.82 -1.09 15.76
N ASN A 316 6.95 -0.16 16.09
CA ASN A 316 7.02 1.21 15.58
C ASN A 316 7.99 2.00 16.46
N TYR A 317 9.24 2.13 16.02
CA TYR A 317 10.23 2.99 16.68
C TYR A 317 9.81 4.46 16.59
N GLU A 318 9.22 4.82 15.46
CA GLU A 318 8.54 6.09 15.22
C GLU A 318 7.19 5.78 14.58
N LEU A 319 6.11 6.45 14.98
CA LEU A 319 4.82 6.33 14.31
C LEU A 319 4.88 6.85 12.87
N PRO A 320 4.10 6.25 11.95
CA PRO A 320 4.01 6.76 10.59
C PRO A 320 3.30 8.12 10.56
N SER A 321 3.71 8.99 9.64
CA SER A 321 3.02 10.27 9.42
C SER A 321 1.65 10.13 8.75
N ILE A 322 1.41 8.98 8.11
CA ILE A 322 0.13 8.62 7.48
C ILE A 322 -0.49 7.50 8.34
N PRO A 323 -1.66 7.69 8.97
CA PRO A 323 -2.29 6.69 9.83
C PRO A 323 -2.51 5.34 9.14
N GLU A 324 -2.81 5.32 7.85
CA GLU A 324 -3.03 4.09 7.07
C GLU A 324 -1.79 3.20 7.04
N ASP A 325 -0.59 3.78 7.06
CA ASP A 325 0.65 3.02 7.11
C ASP A 325 0.77 2.24 8.42
N TYR A 326 0.19 2.72 9.53
CA TYR A 326 0.20 1.99 10.80
C TYR A 326 -0.45 0.61 10.64
N VAL A 327 -1.62 0.55 10.00
CA VAL A 327 -2.34 -0.70 9.72
C VAL A 327 -1.48 -1.64 8.86
N HIS A 328 -0.74 -1.11 7.89
CA HIS A 328 0.16 -1.90 7.06
C HIS A 328 1.39 -2.42 7.81
N ARG A 329 1.91 -1.66 8.79
CA ARG A 329 3.01 -2.05 9.65
C ARG A 329 2.60 -3.17 10.59
N VAL A 330 1.57 -2.93 11.41
CA VAL A 330 1.10 -3.92 12.39
C VAL A 330 0.51 -5.16 11.72
N GLY A 331 -0.05 -5.01 10.51
CA GLY A 331 -0.48 -6.15 9.70
C GLY A 331 0.65 -7.09 9.24
N ARG A 332 1.93 -6.84 9.60
CA ARG A 332 3.04 -7.79 9.44
C ARG A 332 3.12 -8.83 10.57
N THR A 333 2.36 -8.62 11.64
CA THR A 333 2.14 -9.57 12.75
C THR A 333 0.68 -10.06 12.78
N GLY A 334 0.38 -11.08 13.58
CA GLY A 334 -1.00 -11.50 13.92
C GLY A 334 -1.85 -12.10 12.79
N ARG A 335 -1.26 -12.88 11.87
CA ARG A 335 -2.00 -13.53 10.77
C ARG A 335 -2.24 -15.02 11.01
N ALA A 336 -3.31 -15.55 10.40
CA ALA A 336 -3.66 -16.98 10.39
C ALA A 336 -3.92 -17.62 11.77
N GLY A 337 -4.49 -16.85 12.72
CA GLY A 337 -4.91 -17.37 14.03
C GLY A 337 -3.80 -17.48 15.08
N ARG A 338 -2.63 -16.89 14.83
CA ARG A 338 -1.55 -16.74 15.81
C ARG A 338 -1.56 -15.34 16.44
N ASP A 339 -1.35 -15.28 17.75
CA ASP A 339 -1.20 -14.02 18.46
C ASP A 339 0.10 -13.34 18.06
N GLY A 340 0.01 -12.05 17.78
CA GLY A 340 1.13 -11.20 17.38
C GLY A 340 1.08 -9.89 18.16
N GLU A 341 2.25 -9.36 18.53
CA GLU A 341 2.33 -8.12 19.30
C GLU A 341 2.89 -6.97 18.44
N ALA A 342 2.19 -5.84 18.49
CA ALA A 342 2.58 -4.58 17.88
C ALA A 342 2.89 -3.54 18.96
N ILE A 343 4.17 -3.20 19.09
CA ILE A 343 4.64 -2.24 20.09
C ILE A 343 4.91 -0.90 19.42
N SER A 344 4.53 0.21 20.05
CA SER A 344 4.86 1.56 19.55
C SER A 344 5.63 2.33 20.62
N LEU A 345 6.75 2.94 20.26
CA LEU A 345 7.51 3.82 21.15
C LEU A 345 7.07 5.26 20.90
N LEU A 346 6.42 5.87 21.88
CA LEU A 346 5.84 7.20 21.73
C LEU A 346 6.64 8.22 22.52
N ASP A 347 7.16 9.21 21.79
CA ASP A 347 7.66 10.43 22.41
C ASP A 347 6.61 11.55 22.40
N ILE A 348 6.98 12.67 23.04
CA ILE A 348 6.13 13.84 23.14
C ILE A 348 5.70 14.41 21.78
N TYR A 349 6.49 14.24 20.72
CA TYR A 349 6.24 14.78 19.38
C TYR A 349 5.20 13.97 18.59
N GLU A 350 4.89 12.74 19.00
CA GLU A 350 4.00 11.83 18.28
C GLU A 350 2.57 11.80 18.82
N LYS A 351 2.24 12.69 19.78
CA LYS A 351 0.90 12.80 20.39
C LYS A 351 -0.26 12.98 19.38
N TYR A 352 -0.02 13.67 18.26
CA TYR A 352 -1.04 13.83 17.22
C TYR A 352 -1.12 12.61 16.31
N ASP A 353 0.02 12.00 16.00
CA ASP A 353 0.14 10.81 15.15
C ASP A 353 -0.63 9.63 15.77
N ILE A 354 -0.43 9.37 17.07
CA ILE A 354 -1.15 8.29 17.78
C ILE A 354 -2.66 8.52 17.76
N ARG A 355 -3.12 9.77 17.91
CA ARG A 355 -4.55 10.12 17.91
C ARG A 355 -5.19 9.85 16.55
N ASP A 356 -4.48 10.16 15.46
CA ASP A 356 -4.99 9.95 14.12
C ASP A 356 -4.97 8.45 13.75
N VAL A 357 -3.99 7.70 14.25
CA VAL A 357 -3.97 6.22 14.20
C VAL A 357 -5.19 5.64 14.94
N GLU A 358 -5.40 5.99 16.20
CA GLU A 358 -6.53 5.52 17.02
C GLU A 358 -7.88 5.83 16.37
N ARG A 359 -8.03 7.02 15.74
CA ARG A 359 -9.22 7.39 15.00
C ARG A 359 -9.45 6.47 13.80
N LEU A 360 -8.40 6.13 13.06
CA LEU A 360 -8.48 5.25 11.91
C LEU A 360 -8.87 3.82 12.31
N ILE A 361 -8.21 3.27 13.33
CA ILE A 361 -8.44 1.90 13.79
C ILE A 361 -9.73 1.78 14.62
N GLY A 362 -10.27 2.88 15.13
CA GLY A 362 -11.53 2.91 15.88
C GLY A 362 -11.40 2.42 17.33
N GLN A 363 -10.18 2.24 17.84
CA GLN A 363 -9.88 1.82 19.20
C GLN A 363 -8.69 2.59 19.78
N LYS A 364 -8.62 2.66 21.12
CA LYS A 364 -7.50 3.24 21.85
C LYS A 364 -6.37 2.22 21.97
N ILE A 365 -5.13 2.67 21.88
CA ILE A 365 -3.96 1.83 22.14
C ILE A 365 -3.56 2.02 23.61
N PRO A 366 -3.52 0.96 24.43
CA PRO A 366 -3.03 1.04 25.81
C PRO A 366 -1.65 1.69 25.87
N GLN A 367 -1.47 2.62 26.81
CA GLN A 367 -0.22 3.34 27.00
C GLN A 367 0.40 2.92 28.33
N GLU A 368 1.66 2.54 28.29
CA GLU A 368 2.43 2.07 29.44
C GLU A 368 3.77 2.80 29.52
N THR A 369 4.43 2.68 30.68
CA THR A 369 5.81 3.13 30.89
C THR A 369 6.63 1.93 31.33
N VAL A 370 7.92 1.94 31.01
CA VAL A 370 8.85 0.90 31.46
C VAL A 370 9.73 1.51 32.53
N GLU A 371 9.93 0.78 33.63
CA GLU A 371 10.78 1.20 34.74
C GLU A 371 12.18 1.59 34.24
N GLY A 372 12.65 2.78 34.62
CA GLY A 372 13.92 3.37 34.18
C GLY A 372 13.88 4.09 32.83
N PHE A 373 12.74 4.03 32.13
CA PHE A 373 12.50 4.70 30.84
C PHE A 373 11.32 5.68 30.91
N GLU A 374 10.93 6.10 32.11
CA GLU A 374 9.85 7.05 32.32
C GLU A 374 10.15 8.37 31.59
N PRO A 375 9.18 8.94 30.85
CA PRO A 375 9.34 10.25 30.23
C PRO A 375 9.57 11.33 31.28
N ASP A 376 10.53 12.21 31.02
CA ASP A 376 10.77 13.38 31.86
C ASP A 376 9.60 14.38 31.71
N PRO A 377 8.82 14.66 32.79
CA PRO A 377 7.68 15.56 32.73
C PRO A 377 8.07 17.02 32.45
N THR A 378 9.35 17.37 32.57
CA THR A 378 9.87 18.72 32.29
C THR A 378 10.13 18.95 30.80
N ILE A 379 10.31 17.88 30.01
CA ILE A 379 10.50 17.99 28.56
C ILE A 379 9.18 18.46 27.94
N ARG A 380 9.23 19.65 27.34
CA ARG A 380 8.10 20.23 26.62
C ARG A 380 8.38 20.23 25.13
N ARG A 381 7.34 19.89 24.37
CA ARG A 381 7.34 19.98 22.91
C ARG A 381 7.62 21.43 22.51
N LYS A 382 8.73 21.66 21.79
CA LYS A 382 9.20 23.00 21.39
C LYS A 382 8.28 23.70 20.38
N ASP A 383 7.33 22.99 19.79
CA ASP A 383 6.37 23.53 18.83
C ASP A 383 5.22 24.32 19.47
N GLN A 384 5.15 24.45 20.81
CA GLN A 384 4.21 25.41 21.42
C GLN A 384 4.46 26.85 20.96
N ASP A 385 5.70 27.22 20.64
CA ASP A 385 6.00 28.55 20.11
C ASP A 385 5.60 28.68 18.62
N GLU A 386 5.72 27.60 17.84
CA GLU A 386 5.25 27.56 16.44
C GLU A 386 3.71 27.52 16.33
N LEU A 387 3.04 26.86 17.27
CA LEU A 387 1.58 26.86 17.44
C LEU A 387 1.07 28.23 17.91
N LYS A 388 1.78 28.92 18.81
CA LYS A 388 1.47 30.31 19.19
C LYS A 388 1.61 31.25 17.99
N LEU A 389 2.71 31.19 17.25
CA LEU A 389 2.94 31.95 16.02
C LEU A 389 1.84 31.70 14.97
N LYS A 390 1.44 30.45 14.73
CA LYS A 390 0.33 30.13 13.81
C LYS A 390 -1.03 30.59 14.33
N SER A 391 -1.27 30.56 15.64
CA SER A 391 -2.53 31.02 16.25
C SER A 391 -2.68 32.55 16.21
N GLU A 392 -1.58 33.30 16.29
CA GLU A 392 -1.54 34.75 16.13
C GLU A 392 -1.75 35.17 14.67
N HIS A 393 -1.12 34.48 13.72
CA HIS A 393 -1.36 34.69 12.29
C HIS A 393 -2.81 34.37 11.89
N LYS A 394 -3.40 33.30 12.43
CA LYS A 394 -4.81 32.94 12.19
C LYS A 394 -5.79 33.96 12.78
N LYS A 395 -5.48 34.58 13.93
CA LYS A 395 -6.28 35.69 14.49
C LYS A 395 -6.20 36.97 13.64
N GLN A 396 -5.06 37.24 12.99
CA GLN A 396 -4.92 38.38 12.06
C GLN A 396 -5.64 38.15 10.73
N GLU A 397 -5.63 36.93 10.19
CA GLU A 397 -6.35 36.55 8.96
C GLU A 397 -7.87 36.64 9.13
N VAL A 398 -8.42 36.13 10.24
CA VAL A 398 -9.87 36.21 10.53
C VAL A 398 -10.35 37.65 10.72
N LYS A 399 -9.48 38.55 11.23
CA LYS A 399 -9.77 40.00 11.29
C LYS A 399 -9.76 40.66 9.91
N ARG A 400 -8.89 40.23 8.98
CA ARG A 400 -8.83 40.73 7.60
C ARG A 400 -10.04 40.28 6.78
N ASP A 401 -10.47 39.02 6.94
CA ASP A 401 -11.63 38.48 6.22
C ASP A 401 -12.96 39.06 6.71
N ARG A 402 -13.10 39.35 8.01
CA ARG A 402 -14.26 40.10 8.53
C ARG A 402 -14.36 41.53 8.00
N LYS A 403 -13.23 42.19 7.69
CA LYS A 403 -13.24 43.51 7.05
C LYS A 403 -13.58 43.45 5.55
N LYS A 404 -13.22 42.37 4.84
CA LYS A 404 -13.59 42.17 3.42
C LYS A 404 -15.05 41.77 3.22
N ALA A 405 -15.66 41.10 4.20
CA ALA A 405 -17.07 40.69 4.13
C ALA A 405 -18.08 41.84 4.35
N TYR A 406 -17.63 43.03 4.76
CA TYR A 406 -18.48 44.20 4.98
C TYR A 406 -18.39 45.21 3.82
N ILE A 407 -18.62 44.75 2.58
CA ILE A 407 -18.90 45.64 1.45
C ILE A 407 -20.42 45.62 1.23
N LYS A 408 -21.10 46.69 1.66
CA LYS A 408 -22.54 46.89 1.47
C LYS A 408 -22.90 46.85 -0.03
N PRO A 409 -23.96 46.13 -0.46
CA PRO A 409 -24.41 46.17 -1.84
C PRO A 409 -25.12 47.50 -2.14
N THR A 410 -24.61 48.24 -3.12
CA THR A 410 -25.25 49.45 -3.66
C THR A 410 -26.47 49.07 -4.51
N SER A 411 -27.63 49.62 -4.15
CA SER A 411 -28.92 49.37 -4.80
C SER A 411 -28.95 49.93 -6.24
N LYS A 412 -29.12 49.05 -7.24
CA LYS A 412 -29.44 49.45 -8.62
C LYS A 412 -30.91 49.94 -8.70
N LYS A 413 -31.10 51.25 -8.95
CA LYS A 413 -32.40 51.86 -9.29
C LYS A 413 -32.94 51.28 -10.61
N LYS A 414 -34.11 50.63 -10.56
CA LYS A 414 -34.90 50.26 -11.74
C LYS A 414 -35.52 51.52 -12.36
N LYS A 415 -35.25 51.77 -13.65
CA LYS A 415 -35.98 52.77 -14.48
C LYS A 415 -37.40 52.27 -14.73
N LYS A 416 -38.41 53.03 -14.28
CA LYS A 416 -39.82 52.86 -14.69
C LYS A 416 -39.98 53.39 -16.13
N LYS A 417 -40.54 52.56 -17.02
CA LYS A 417 -41.15 53.00 -18.29
C LYS A 417 -42.59 53.45 -17.98
N THR A 418 -42.92 54.68 -18.34
CA THR A 418 -44.30 55.20 -18.37
C THR A 418 -44.82 55.21 -19.80
N THR A 419 -46.04 54.73 -19.98
CA THR A 419 -46.82 54.69 -21.22
C THR A 419 -47.48 56.04 -21.52
N LYS A 420 -47.59 56.36 -22.81
CA LYS A 420 -48.29 57.55 -23.37
C LYS A 420 -49.82 57.43 -23.27
N ARG A 421 -50.48 58.60 -23.15
CA ARG A 421 -51.86 59.05 -23.49
C ARG A 421 -52.40 59.90 -22.33
N ASP A 422 -52.97 61.10 -22.46
CA ASP A 422 -53.46 61.90 -23.58
C ASP A 422 -53.52 63.39 -23.15
N ALA A 423 -53.72 64.27 -24.13
CA ALA A 423 -54.52 65.51 -24.10
C ALA A 423 -53.81 66.88 -24.30
N LYS A 424 -54.12 67.44 -25.48
CA LYS A 424 -54.48 68.84 -25.79
C LYS A 424 -53.40 69.92 -25.80
N GLY A 425 -53.39 70.65 -26.92
CA GLY A 425 -52.71 71.93 -27.14
C GLY A 425 -52.15 71.99 -28.54
#